data_AF-A0A927AS69-F1
#
_entry.id   AF-A0A927AS69-F1
#
_cell.length_a   1.000
_cell.length_b   1.000
_cell.length_c   1.000
_cell.angle_alpha   90.00
_cell.angle_beta   90.00
_cell.angle_gamma   90.00
#
_symmetry.space_group_name_H-M   'P 1'
#
loop_
_entity.id
_entity.type
_entity.pdbx_description
1 polymer ?
#
loop_
_entity_poly.entity_id
_entity_poly.type
_entity_poly.pdbx_seq_one_letter_code
_entity_poly.pdbx_strand_id
1 'polypeptide(L)'
;MATFTSILFIKQQSSLRAIDNTEILSVLSEEEFKLPREIVDVDMRSFPIDGGVWDDSQQYILQKAREIKQKADEQGAVKLFYLGLAEIPHVIALGAYISDQRRIEVQDFQRDVSESQWAWPASKATLNVKTVGLPTEAVNQSGAAIIRVEISAPISDEGIEAVIGKDRLADVRIQIAGDRSPSVASMVRSAEDVQRIREEFRQALAALILQRPSIDLIHLFVAAPAPVCFVIGQELHLRNNVPVQTYRYRQAEGQRKAILLTAEGANAAALVLTAEEQERARHIREDLFTKVLGQIQQYATNKQDAARGKTRKWYEHLDYHTNLSKAHPFPQLPPIWEVVIQKDTIDPIPYPGNEYTNLRNQWKLSDSLLIGLDKACKDEEELEQLIRLFFFHEYVHGHHSLNKFTVRDIGRFENCLEELDYMADLYALIHQLDYVKMNSVNTVKNREDDFLAEQLDLILRSTWAFIPGKVVPRLQVRSVRRLLNWYWRHIQVERAENFNVALQTLAKAPAIELVGPKIAISPGRIFMLMDEVESQVELALGVVLENAKFYRREDAVNTNLRKLLEAFYNRDHEAIKLFFEAIFEGASQLGGSLPK
;
A
#
# COMPACT_ATOMS: atom_id res chain seq x y z
N MET A 1 11.80 41.36 2.07
CA MET A 1 11.94 39.94 2.46
C MET A 1 10.67 39.56 3.19
N ALA A 2 10.10 38.37 2.95
CA ALA A 2 8.95 37.91 3.73
C ALA A 2 9.40 37.71 5.19
N THR A 3 8.67 38.28 6.15
CA THR A 3 8.95 38.10 7.57
C THR A 3 8.31 36.78 8.01
N PHE A 4 9.13 35.78 8.31
CA PHE A 4 8.65 34.51 8.84
C PHE A 4 8.36 34.62 10.34
N THR A 5 7.31 33.96 10.81
CA THR A 5 6.87 33.98 12.22
C THR A 5 7.20 32.70 12.97
N SER A 6 7.57 31.63 12.28
CA SER A 6 7.93 30.33 12.86
C SER A 6 8.87 29.55 11.93
N ILE A 7 9.44 28.47 12.47
CA ILE A 7 10.31 27.53 11.75
C ILE A 7 9.73 26.13 11.85
N LEU A 8 9.69 25.41 10.72
CA LEU A 8 9.36 24.00 10.68
C LEU A 8 10.53 23.21 10.08
N PHE A 9 11.12 22.34 10.89
CA PHE A 9 12.18 21.43 10.48
C PHE A 9 11.61 20.11 9.97
N ILE A 10 12.09 19.66 8.83
CA ILE A 10 11.86 18.33 8.28
C ILE A 10 13.13 17.53 8.52
N LYS A 11 13.12 16.64 9.52
CA LYS A 11 14.28 15.83 9.91
C LYS A 11 14.11 14.42 9.38
N GLN A 12 14.79 14.08 8.28
CA GLN A 12 14.70 12.76 7.66
C GLN A 12 15.91 11.90 8.01
N GLN A 13 15.70 10.85 8.80
CA GLN A 13 16.77 9.96 9.26
C GLN A 13 16.53 8.52 8.82
N SER A 14 17.59 7.73 8.77
CA SER A 14 17.54 6.32 8.36
C SER A 14 18.56 5.50 9.14
N SER A 15 18.68 4.21 8.82
CA SER A 15 19.73 3.35 9.37
C SER A 15 21.16 3.82 9.01
N LEU A 16 21.30 4.74 8.05
CA LEU A 16 22.59 5.34 7.69
C LEU A 16 23.17 6.17 8.84
N ARG A 17 22.35 6.98 9.52
CA ARG A 17 22.74 7.85 10.64
C ARG A 17 21.50 8.43 11.32
N ALA A 18 21.45 8.38 12.65
CA ALA A 18 20.49 9.16 13.43
C ALA A 18 20.93 10.63 13.51
N ILE A 19 19.98 11.56 13.45
CA ILE A 19 20.26 13.01 13.48
C ILE A 19 19.76 13.56 14.81
N ASP A 20 20.67 14.12 15.61
CA ASP A 20 20.30 14.74 16.89
C ASP A 20 19.61 16.10 16.69
N ASN A 21 18.70 16.46 17.59
CA ASN A 21 17.99 17.74 17.52
C ASN A 21 18.92 18.94 17.73
N THR A 22 20.03 18.79 18.45
CA THR A 22 21.01 19.87 18.63
C THR A 22 21.78 20.16 17.35
N GLU A 23 22.03 19.13 16.52
CA GLU A 23 22.72 19.29 15.25
C GLU A 23 21.94 20.16 14.27
N ILE A 24 20.62 19.95 14.17
CA ILE A 24 19.79 20.69 13.20
C ILE A 24 19.64 22.17 13.59
N LEU A 25 19.85 22.53 14.86
CA LEU A 25 19.77 23.92 15.31
C LEU A 25 20.99 24.75 14.89
N SER A 26 22.11 24.10 14.57
CA SER A 26 23.34 24.77 14.12
C SER A 26 23.17 25.55 12.80
N VAL A 27 22.12 25.24 12.03
CA VAL A 27 21.86 25.87 10.72
C VAL A 27 21.15 27.21 10.81
N LEU A 28 20.67 27.58 12.01
CA LEU A 28 19.90 28.79 12.22
C LEU A 28 20.82 29.99 12.41
N SER A 29 20.43 31.12 11.83
CA SER A 29 20.97 32.43 12.21
C SER A 29 20.49 32.87 13.59
N GLU A 30 21.14 33.90 14.17
CA GLU A 30 20.76 34.44 15.48
C GLU A 30 19.32 34.94 15.56
N GLU A 31 18.78 35.46 14.45
CA GLU A 31 17.39 35.93 14.38
C GLU A 31 16.41 34.76 14.32
N GLU A 32 16.73 33.74 13.53
CA GLU A 32 15.92 32.53 13.38
C GLU A 32 15.87 31.70 14.66
N PHE A 33 16.95 31.69 15.43
CA PHE A 33 16.99 30.99 16.71
C PHE A 33 15.94 31.53 17.72
N LYS A 34 15.49 32.78 17.56
CA LYS A 34 14.46 33.41 18.41
C LYS A 34 13.03 33.03 18.01
N LEU A 35 12.82 32.43 16.83
CA LEU A 35 11.49 32.07 16.37
C LEU A 35 10.98 30.79 17.04
N PRO A 36 9.65 30.66 17.24
CA PRO A 36 9.01 29.39 17.57
C PRO A 36 9.37 28.33 16.53
N ARG A 37 9.63 27.11 16.99
CA ARG A 37 10.13 26.02 16.14
C ARG A 37 9.40 24.71 16.41
N GLU A 38 9.14 23.98 15.34
CA GLU A 38 8.59 22.63 15.37
C GLU A 38 9.44 21.70 14.51
N ILE A 39 9.48 20.42 14.85
CA ILE A 39 10.23 19.39 14.12
C ILE A 39 9.25 18.29 13.72
N VAL A 40 9.20 17.98 12.43
CA VAL A 40 8.55 16.78 11.91
C VAL A 40 9.63 15.75 11.64
N ASP A 41 9.63 14.70 12.46
CA ASP A 41 10.52 13.55 12.30
C ASP A 41 9.99 12.60 11.22
N VAL A 42 10.83 12.33 10.22
CA VAL A 42 10.64 11.32 9.19
C VAL A 42 11.67 10.22 9.43
N ASP A 43 11.32 9.25 10.27
CA ASP A 43 12.23 8.19 10.70
C ASP A 43 12.06 6.92 9.85
N MET A 44 13.04 6.68 8.98
CA MET A 44 13.03 5.54 8.07
C MET A 44 13.67 4.27 8.65
N ARG A 45 14.18 4.29 9.90
CA ARG A 45 14.92 3.15 10.49
C ARG A 45 14.09 1.88 10.63
N SER A 46 12.77 2.02 10.75
CA SER A 46 11.84 0.91 10.91
C SER A 46 11.51 0.17 9.61
N PHE A 47 11.96 0.67 8.46
CA PHE A 47 11.60 0.12 7.15
C PHE A 47 12.78 -0.60 6.50
N PRO A 48 12.79 -1.94 6.49
CA PRO A 48 13.90 -2.68 5.92
C PRO A 48 13.71 -2.80 4.40
N ILE A 49 14.48 -2.04 3.64
CA ILE A 49 14.33 -1.88 2.18
C ILE A 49 15.27 -2.76 1.33
N ASP A 50 16.10 -3.58 1.98
CA ASP A 50 17.10 -4.40 1.28
C ASP A 50 16.47 -5.50 0.39
N GLY A 51 15.21 -5.85 0.64
CA GLY A 51 14.42 -6.73 -0.24
C GLY A 51 13.88 -6.06 -1.52
N GLY A 52 14.13 -4.76 -1.74
CA GLY A 52 13.52 -4.04 -2.86
C GLY A 52 12.02 -3.76 -2.68
N VAL A 53 11.54 -3.80 -1.44
CA VAL A 53 10.15 -3.50 -1.08
C VAL A 53 10.08 -2.17 -0.37
N TRP A 54 9.24 -1.30 -0.93
CA TRP A 54 9.20 0.12 -0.61
C TRP A 54 7.81 0.59 -0.16
N ASP A 55 6.75 -0.22 -0.26
CA ASP A 55 5.36 0.26 -0.09
C ASP A 55 5.13 0.85 1.30
N ASP A 56 5.46 0.11 2.36
CA ASP A 56 5.28 0.58 3.74
C ASP A 56 6.05 1.89 3.98
N SER A 57 7.28 1.96 3.46
CA SER A 57 8.12 3.15 3.56
C SER A 57 7.58 4.32 2.71
N GLN A 58 7.00 4.04 1.55
CA GLN A 58 6.37 5.03 0.69
C GLN A 58 5.09 5.56 1.31
N GLN A 59 4.24 4.71 1.87
CA GLN A 59 3.02 5.10 2.59
C GLN A 59 3.36 5.95 3.81
N TYR A 60 4.40 5.59 4.55
CA TYR A 60 4.91 6.41 5.64
C TYR A 60 5.40 7.79 5.15
N ILE A 61 6.16 7.85 4.06
CA ILE A 61 6.60 9.12 3.47
C ILE A 61 5.39 9.95 2.99
N LEU A 62 4.38 9.33 2.37
CA LEU A 62 3.14 10.00 1.95
C LEU A 62 2.44 10.64 3.16
N GLN A 63 2.29 9.89 4.25
CA GLN A 63 1.72 10.38 5.48
C GLN A 63 2.54 11.55 6.07
N LYS A 64 3.86 11.44 6.07
CA LYS A 64 4.74 12.51 6.57
C LYS A 64 4.71 13.75 5.68
N ALA A 65 4.63 13.59 4.37
CA ALA A 65 4.44 14.71 3.45
C ALA A 65 3.11 15.43 3.71
N ARG A 66 2.01 14.70 4.00
CA ARG A 66 0.72 15.29 4.43
C ARG A 66 0.89 16.10 5.71
N GLU A 67 1.49 15.51 6.74
CA GLU A 67 1.71 16.16 8.04
C GLU A 67 2.52 17.45 7.89
N ILE A 68 3.61 17.42 7.11
CA ILE A 68 4.45 18.59 6.84
C ILE A 68 3.65 19.69 6.15
N LYS A 69 2.87 19.35 5.13
CA LYS A 69 2.03 20.31 4.40
C LYS A 69 0.99 20.94 5.32
N GLN A 70 0.25 20.12 6.06
CA GLN A 70 -0.77 20.58 7.00
C GLN A 70 -0.18 21.55 8.03
N LYS A 71 0.91 21.17 8.70
CA LYS A 71 1.57 22.04 9.68
C LYS A 71 2.06 23.35 9.05
N ALA A 72 2.60 23.27 7.83
CA ALA A 72 3.06 24.47 7.14
C ALA A 72 1.90 25.42 6.75
N ASP A 73 0.74 24.87 6.42
CA ASP A 73 -0.47 25.63 6.13
C ASP A 73 -1.07 26.27 7.39
N GLU A 74 -1.16 25.51 8.49
CA GLU A 74 -1.67 25.99 9.79
C GLU A 74 -0.82 27.14 10.36
N GLN A 75 0.51 27.09 10.20
CA GLN A 75 1.42 28.14 10.69
C GLN A 75 1.49 29.37 9.78
N GLY A 76 1.00 29.30 8.54
CA GLY A 76 1.01 30.40 7.58
C GLY A 76 2.42 30.80 7.15
N ALA A 77 2.98 31.87 7.74
CA ALA A 77 4.28 32.46 7.41
C ALA A 77 5.45 31.69 8.05
N VAL A 78 5.56 30.40 7.72
CA VAL A 78 6.59 29.49 8.23
C VAL A 78 7.80 29.42 7.31
N LYS A 79 9.00 29.37 7.91
CA LYS A 79 10.25 29.01 7.20
C LYS A 79 10.52 27.51 7.32
N LEU A 80 10.75 26.85 6.19
CA LEU A 80 10.95 25.40 6.12
C LEU A 80 12.42 25.06 5.93
N PHE A 81 12.92 24.12 6.72
CA PHE A 81 14.25 23.54 6.55
C PHE A 81 14.17 22.03 6.35
N TYR A 82 14.93 21.50 5.40
CA TYR A 82 15.12 20.07 5.21
C TYR A 82 16.55 19.68 5.57
N LEU A 83 16.68 18.74 6.51
CA LEU A 83 17.94 18.12 6.88
C LEU A 83 17.72 16.61 6.90
N GLY A 84 18.40 15.90 6.00
CA GLY A 84 18.13 14.49 5.81
C GLY A 84 19.31 13.64 5.40
N LEU A 85 19.36 12.44 5.97
CA LEU A 85 20.26 11.35 5.59
C LEU A 85 19.44 10.06 5.46
N ALA A 86 18.88 9.87 4.28
CA ALA A 86 18.09 8.70 3.92
C ALA A 86 18.48 8.18 2.54
N GLU A 87 17.87 7.07 2.15
CA GLU A 87 18.08 6.45 0.86
C GLU A 87 17.55 7.37 -0.25
N ILE A 88 18.28 7.46 -1.36
CA ILE A 88 17.97 8.41 -2.45
C ILE A 88 16.49 8.35 -2.88
N PRO A 89 15.88 7.17 -3.11
CA PRO A 89 14.44 7.08 -3.41
C PRO A 89 13.52 7.69 -2.35
N HIS A 90 13.84 7.54 -1.05
CA HIS A 90 13.04 8.13 0.03
C HIS A 90 13.13 9.65 0.06
N VAL A 91 14.32 10.18 -0.22
CA VAL A 91 14.56 11.63 -0.26
C VAL A 91 13.82 12.26 -1.45
N ILE A 92 13.92 11.65 -2.64
CA ILE A 92 13.19 12.09 -3.83
C ILE A 92 11.68 12.01 -3.60
N ALA A 93 11.20 10.89 -3.06
CA ALA A 93 9.77 10.69 -2.79
C ALA A 93 9.21 11.76 -1.84
N LEU A 94 9.92 12.05 -0.74
CA LEU A 94 9.49 13.08 0.21
C LEU A 94 9.42 14.47 -0.47
N GLY A 95 10.46 14.84 -1.21
CA GLY A 95 10.48 16.10 -1.97
C GLY A 95 9.33 16.18 -2.98
N ALA A 96 9.07 15.09 -3.72
CA ALA A 96 8.01 15.04 -4.73
C ALA A 96 6.60 15.15 -4.13
N TYR A 97 6.37 14.53 -2.98
CA TYR A 97 5.08 14.59 -2.31
C TYR A 97 4.85 15.91 -1.56
N ILE A 98 5.91 16.58 -1.09
CA ILE A 98 5.83 17.95 -0.57
C ILE A 98 5.64 18.97 -1.70
N SER A 99 6.14 18.69 -2.91
CA SER A 99 6.13 19.58 -4.08
C SER A 99 6.89 20.90 -3.90
N ASP A 100 6.92 21.73 -4.92
CA ASP A 100 7.64 23.02 -4.96
C ASP A 100 6.81 24.24 -4.56
N GLN A 101 5.56 24.03 -4.13
CA GLN A 101 4.63 25.11 -3.72
C GLN A 101 5.20 26.02 -2.63
N ARG A 102 6.14 25.50 -1.83
CA ARG A 102 6.85 26.25 -0.79
C ARG A 102 8.36 26.10 -0.99
N ARG A 103 9.08 27.20 -0.80
CA ARG A 103 10.54 27.18 -0.76
C ARG A 103 10.99 26.51 0.54
N ILE A 104 11.85 25.50 0.40
CA ILE A 104 12.45 24.76 1.51
C ILE A 104 13.95 24.97 1.45
N GLU A 105 14.53 25.44 2.55
CA GLU A 105 15.98 25.58 2.67
C GLU A 105 16.58 24.21 2.96
N VAL A 106 17.51 23.78 2.12
CA VAL A 106 18.17 22.47 2.27
C VAL A 106 19.58 22.64 2.80
N GLN A 107 20.03 21.68 3.62
CA GLN A 107 21.37 21.65 4.20
C GLN A 107 22.01 20.29 3.97
N ASP A 108 23.31 20.26 3.68
CA ASP A 108 24.08 19.03 3.58
C ASP A 108 24.89 18.76 4.85
N PHE A 109 25.15 17.48 5.12
CA PHE A 109 25.96 17.06 6.27
C PHE A 109 27.43 16.92 5.85
N GLN A 110 28.28 17.80 6.36
CA GLN A 110 29.70 17.82 6.01
C GLN A 110 30.48 16.77 6.80
N ARG A 111 31.05 15.79 6.08
CA ARG A 111 31.78 14.65 6.68
C ARG A 111 33.28 14.89 6.82
N ASP A 112 33.85 15.80 6.04
CA ASP A 112 35.31 15.97 5.89
C ASP A 112 35.91 17.12 6.70
N VAL A 113 35.12 17.73 7.59
CA VAL A 113 35.56 18.80 8.51
C VAL A 113 35.81 18.23 9.90
N SER A 114 36.76 18.82 10.64
CA SER A 114 37.16 18.37 11.99
C SER A 114 36.01 18.30 12.99
N GLU A 115 34.93 19.05 12.73
CA GLU A 115 33.65 18.98 13.44
C GLU A 115 32.55 18.78 12.40
N SER A 116 31.99 17.57 12.31
CA SER A 116 30.90 17.28 11.38
C SER A 116 29.66 18.12 11.74
N GLN A 117 29.22 18.95 10.80
CA GLN A 117 28.12 19.88 11.01
C GLN A 117 27.23 20.01 9.78
N TRP A 118 26.01 20.49 10.00
CA TRP A 118 25.10 20.86 8.92
C TRP A 118 25.41 22.29 8.49
N ALA A 119 26.16 22.43 7.41
CA ALA A 119 26.52 23.75 6.88
C ALA A 119 26.96 23.67 5.43
N TRP A 120 26.77 24.77 4.71
CA TRP A 120 27.38 24.97 3.41
C TRP A 120 28.79 25.55 3.57
N PRO A 121 29.85 24.91 3.03
CA PRO A 121 31.21 25.44 3.08
C PRO A 121 31.43 26.66 2.16
N ALA A 122 30.50 26.95 1.25
CA ALA A 122 30.52 28.11 0.38
C ALA A 122 29.13 28.76 0.28
N SER A 123 29.10 30.07 -0.02
CA SER A 123 27.87 30.87 -0.19
C SER A 123 27.57 31.26 -1.63
N LYS A 124 28.34 30.72 -2.58
CA LYS A 124 28.18 30.95 -4.03
C LYS A 124 28.34 29.63 -4.76
N ALA A 125 27.71 29.53 -5.92
CA ALA A 125 27.85 28.37 -6.79
C ALA A 125 29.33 28.12 -7.13
N THR A 126 29.75 26.87 -6.94
CA THR A 126 31.08 26.35 -7.20
C THR A 126 31.10 25.36 -8.36
N LEU A 127 29.92 24.87 -8.77
CA LEU A 127 29.75 23.86 -9.81
C LEU A 127 29.27 24.46 -11.13
N ASN A 128 29.82 23.91 -12.23
CA ASN A 128 29.26 24.04 -13.56
C ASN A 128 28.54 22.75 -13.92
N VAL A 129 27.23 22.85 -14.10
CA VAL A 129 26.36 21.72 -14.47
C VAL A 129 26.03 21.84 -15.94
N LYS A 130 25.92 20.70 -16.64
CA LYS A 130 25.49 20.64 -18.03
C LYS A 130 24.48 19.51 -18.23
N THR A 131 23.57 19.73 -19.17
CA THR A 131 22.60 18.74 -19.63
C THR A 131 23.00 18.24 -21.02
N VAL A 132 22.96 16.91 -21.24
CA VAL A 132 23.23 16.27 -22.53
C VAL A 132 22.13 15.25 -22.87
N GLY A 133 21.98 14.90 -24.14
CA GLY A 133 20.99 13.91 -24.59
C GLY A 133 19.56 14.43 -24.66
N LEU A 134 19.36 15.76 -24.66
CA LEU A 134 18.05 16.34 -24.87
C LEU A 134 17.53 16.02 -26.29
N PRO A 135 16.27 15.56 -26.42
CA PRO A 135 15.66 15.39 -27.73
C PRO A 135 15.56 16.73 -28.46
N THR A 136 15.92 16.75 -29.74
CA THR A 136 15.92 17.97 -30.57
C THR A 136 14.65 18.16 -31.40
N GLU A 137 13.88 17.09 -31.60
CA GLU A 137 12.67 17.07 -32.42
C GLU A 137 11.52 16.44 -31.66
N ALA A 138 10.28 16.86 -31.93
CA ALA A 138 9.10 16.31 -31.27
C ALA A 138 8.69 14.96 -31.88
N VAL A 139 8.47 13.96 -31.02
CA VAL A 139 8.05 12.61 -31.44
C VAL A 139 6.85 12.17 -30.59
N ASN A 140 5.74 11.81 -31.25
CA ASN A 140 4.47 11.40 -30.62
C ASN A 140 4.37 9.88 -30.39
N GLN A 141 5.50 9.21 -30.21
CA GLN A 141 5.52 7.78 -29.90
C GLN A 141 5.34 7.59 -28.39
N SER A 142 4.48 6.65 -27.98
CA SER A 142 4.34 6.26 -26.57
C SER A 142 5.53 5.42 -26.12
N GLY A 143 5.91 5.58 -24.86
CA GLY A 143 6.95 4.79 -24.22
C GLY A 143 7.71 5.54 -23.13
N ALA A 144 8.68 4.85 -22.54
CA ALA A 144 9.44 5.38 -21.42
C ALA A 144 10.63 6.24 -21.85
N ALA A 145 10.98 7.21 -20.99
CA ALA A 145 12.18 8.03 -21.13
C ALA A 145 13.08 7.91 -19.89
N ILE A 146 14.35 8.29 -20.02
CA ILE A 146 15.31 8.29 -18.91
C ILE A 146 15.77 9.70 -18.58
N ILE A 147 15.87 10.00 -17.30
CA ILE A 147 16.69 11.10 -16.78
C ILE A 147 17.73 10.53 -15.81
N ARG A 148 18.99 10.87 -16.04
CA ARG A 148 20.14 10.55 -15.17
C ARG A 148 20.66 11.82 -14.52
N VAL A 149 20.87 11.78 -13.21
CA VAL A 149 21.47 12.87 -12.45
C VAL A 149 22.77 12.37 -11.83
N GLU A 150 23.89 12.76 -12.42
CA GLU A 150 25.22 12.18 -12.20
C GLU A 150 26.15 13.18 -11.47
N ILE A 151 25.74 13.63 -10.29
CA ILE A 151 26.45 14.67 -9.53
C ILE A 151 27.59 14.06 -8.71
N SER A 152 27.30 13.09 -7.85
CA SER A 152 28.32 12.47 -6.98
C SER A 152 29.06 11.32 -7.68
N ALA A 153 28.39 10.60 -8.59
CA ALA A 153 28.98 9.47 -9.32
C ALA A 153 28.38 9.36 -10.73
N PRO A 154 29.11 8.79 -11.70
CA PRO A 154 28.55 8.44 -13.01
C PRO A 154 27.59 7.25 -12.87
N ILE A 155 26.62 7.17 -13.79
CA ILE A 155 25.64 6.09 -13.89
C ILE A 155 25.88 5.38 -15.23
N SER A 156 26.29 4.12 -15.16
CA SER A 156 26.69 3.36 -16.36
C SER A 156 25.51 2.96 -17.23
N ASP A 157 25.76 2.86 -18.54
CA ASP A 157 24.76 2.42 -19.52
C ASP A 157 24.36 0.97 -19.28
N GLU A 158 25.34 0.11 -18.96
CA GLU A 158 25.11 -1.31 -18.70
C GLU A 158 24.19 -1.53 -17.49
N GLY A 159 24.34 -0.70 -16.44
CA GLY A 159 23.50 -0.78 -15.25
C GLY A 159 22.05 -0.38 -15.48
N ILE A 160 21.81 0.48 -16.48
CA ILE A 160 20.48 0.90 -16.90
C ILE A 160 19.85 -0.13 -17.83
N GLU A 161 20.61 -0.58 -18.84
CA GLU A 161 20.16 -1.60 -19.79
C GLU A 161 19.76 -2.90 -19.09
N ALA A 162 20.46 -3.27 -18.02
CA ALA A 162 20.14 -4.45 -17.22
C ALA A 162 18.75 -4.39 -16.56
N VAL A 163 18.17 -3.20 -16.36
CA VAL A 163 16.93 -3.05 -15.61
C VAL A 163 15.74 -2.63 -16.47
N ILE A 164 15.97 -1.80 -17.50
CA ILE A 164 14.89 -1.28 -18.34
C ILE A 164 15.06 -1.62 -19.83
N GLY A 165 16.10 -2.39 -20.19
CA GLY A 165 16.39 -2.73 -21.58
C GLY A 165 16.98 -1.57 -22.38
N LYS A 166 17.00 -1.74 -23.70
CA LYS A 166 17.58 -0.77 -24.65
C LYS A 166 16.56 0.19 -25.24
N ASP A 167 15.29 -0.21 -25.28
CA ASP A 167 14.23 0.56 -25.91
C ASP A 167 13.79 1.70 -25.00
N ARG A 168 13.94 2.94 -25.49
CA ARG A 168 13.60 4.17 -24.78
C ARG A 168 13.45 5.34 -25.75
N LEU A 169 12.57 6.28 -25.42
CA LEU A 169 12.30 7.44 -26.27
C LEU A 169 13.36 8.55 -26.18
N ALA A 170 14.06 8.63 -25.05
CA ALA A 170 15.11 9.60 -24.77
C ALA A 170 15.98 9.15 -23.59
N ASP A 171 17.22 9.65 -23.54
CA ASP A 171 18.18 9.44 -22.46
C ASP A 171 18.90 10.74 -22.12
N VAL A 172 18.37 11.45 -21.13
CA VAL A 172 18.86 12.78 -20.72
C VAL A 172 19.80 12.64 -19.55
N ARG A 173 20.98 13.26 -19.60
CA ARG A 173 21.97 13.22 -18.52
C ARG A 173 22.30 14.62 -18.02
N ILE A 174 22.16 14.83 -16.72
CA ILE A 174 22.55 16.04 -16.00
C ILE A 174 23.80 15.71 -15.20
N GLN A 175 24.91 16.38 -15.52
CA GLN A 175 26.23 16.04 -14.99
C GLN A 175 27.10 17.27 -14.76
N ILE A 176 28.17 17.11 -13.98
CA ILE A 176 29.18 18.15 -13.80
C ILE A 176 30.00 18.31 -15.09
N ALA A 177 30.28 19.54 -15.50
CA ALA A 177 31.12 19.86 -16.64
C ALA A 177 32.62 19.79 -16.27
N GLY A 178 33.42 19.09 -17.07
CA GLY A 178 34.88 18.94 -16.89
C GLY A 178 35.29 17.62 -16.25
N ASP A 179 36.60 17.44 -16.01
CA ASP A 179 37.16 16.26 -15.38
C ASP A 179 36.82 16.21 -13.88
N ARG A 180 36.36 15.05 -13.40
CA ARG A 180 36.03 14.85 -11.98
C ARG A 180 37.32 14.66 -11.19
N SER A 181 37.54 15.48 -10.16
CA SER A 181 38.60 15.19 -9.18
C SER A 181 38.23 13.92 -8.40
N PRO A 182 39.15 12.95 -8.19
CA PRO A 182 38.90 11.71 -7.46
C PRO A 182 38.55 11.86 -5.97
N SER A 183 38.61 13.07 -5.39
CA SER A 183 38.19 13.32 -4.01
C SER A 183 36.67 13.56 -3.97
N VAL A 184 35.90 12.47 -3.87
CA VAL A 184 34.45 12.39 -4.14
C VAL A 184 33.54 12.88 -2.99
N ALA A 185 34.07 13.23 -1.83
CA ALA A 185 33.25 13.77 -0.75
C ALA A 185 33.08 15.30 -0.91
N SER A 186 31.83 15.78 -0.85
CA SER A 186 31.49 17.21 -0.78
C SER A 186 31.64 18.04 -2.08
N MET A 187 31.24 17.49 -3.24
CA MET A 187 31.20 18.26 -4.51
C MET A 187 30.19 19.41 -4.51
N VAL A 188 29.03 19.23 -3.89
CA VAL A 188 28.03 20.29 -3.71
C VAL A 188 28.41 21.08 -2.47
N ARG A 189 28.73 22.37 -2.63
CA ARG A 189 29.37 23.17 -1.57
C ARG A 189 28.52 24.35 -1.11
N SER A 190 27.41 24.63 -1.78
CA SER A 190 26.56 25.78 -1.52
C SER A 190 25.09 25.49 -1.84
N ALA A 191 24.19 26.29 -1.26
CA ALA A 191 22.77 26.27 -1.65
C ALA A 191 22.59 26.69 -3.12
N GLU A 192 23.45 27.59 -3.61
CA GLU A 192 23.47 28.04 -5.00
C GLU A 192 23.85 26.91 -5.98
N ASP A 193 24.72 25.96 -5.58
CA ASP A 193 24.99 24.76 -6.37
C ASP A 193 23.74 23.89 -6.51
N VAL A 194 23.02 23.67 -5.41
CA VAL A 194 21.76 22.93 -5.42
C VAL A 194 20.73 23.61 -6.32
N GLN A 195 20.62 24.93 -6.23
CA GLN A 195 19.71 25.72 -7.07
C GLN A 195 20.07 25.61 -8.55
N ARG A 196 21.36 25.62 -8.91
CA ARG A 196 21.79 25.45 -10.30
C ARG A 196 21.45 24.08 -10.84
N ILE A 197 21.65 23.02 -10.05
CA ILE A 197 21.26 21.65 -10.44
C ILE A 197 19.74 21.55 -10.61
N ARG A 198 18.98 22.16 -9.70
CA ARG A 198 17.51 22.23 -9.76
C ARG A 198 17.03 22.88 -11.05
N GLU A 199 17.64 23.99 -11.46
CA GLU A 199 17.30 24.71 -12.70
C GLU A 199 17.60 23.88 -13.94
N GLU A 200 18.77 23.25 -14.02
CA GLU A 200 19.12 22.33 -15.12
C GLU A 200 18.14 21.15 -15.20
N PHE A 201 17.77 20.57 -14.05
CA PHE A 201 16.78 19.50 -14.00
C PHE A 201 15.41 19.94 -14.49
N ARG A 202 14.92 21.10 -14.05
CA ARG A 202 13.64 21.67 -14.50
C ARG A 202 13.64 21.88 -16.00
N GLN A 203 14.70 22.47 -16.56
CA GLN A 203 14.83 22.70 -17.99
C GLN A 203 14.86 21.39 -18.77
N ALA A 204 15.60 20.40 -18.28
CA ALA A 204 15.70 19.08 -18.89
C ALA A 204 14.34 18.36 -18.90
N LEU A 205 13.62 18.37 -17.78
CA LEU A 205 12.29 17.77 -17.66
C LEU A 205 11.28 18.46 -18.58
N ALA A 206 11.26 19.80 -18.60
CA ALA A 206 10.38 20.57 -19.47
C ALA A 206 10.65 20.31 -20.96
N ALA A 207 11.92 20.27 -21.36
CA ALA A 207 12.32 19.95 -22.73
C ALA A 207 11.92 18.52 -23.10
N LEU A 208 12.11 17.55 -22.20
CA LEU A 208 11.72 16.16 -22.43
C LEU A 208 10.21 16.05 -22.68
N ILE A 209 9.39 16.63 -21.81
CA ILE A 209 7.92 16.59 -21.92
C ILE A 209 7.45 17.26 -23.21
N LEU A 210 8.03 18.43 -23.54
CA LEU A 210 7.68 19.17 -24.75
C LEU A 210 7.97 18.36 -26.02
N GLN A 211 9.12 17.69 -26.08
CA GLN A 211 9.57 16.97 -27.27
C GLN A 211 9.08 15.53 -27.33
N ARG A 212 8.53 14.99 -26.23
CA ARG A 212 7.99 13.64 -26.15
C ARG A 212 6.65 13.68 -25.40
N PRO A 213 5.61 14.29 -25.99
CA PRO A 213 4.34 14.53 -25.32
C PRO A 213 3.56 13.25 -24.97
N SER A 214 3.95 12.11 -25.56
CA SER A 214 3.33 10.80 -25.32
C SER A 214 4.15 9.90 -24.40
N ILE A 215 5.12 10.42 -23.64
CA ILE A 215 5.79 9.61 -22.60
C ILE A 215 4.74 9.06 -21.64
N ASP A 216 4.88 7.80 -21.25
CA ASP A 216 4.03 7.15 -20.24
C ASP A 216 4.75 6.94 -18.90
N LEU A 217 6.10 6.96 -18.90
CA LEU A 217 6.93 6.76 -17.71
C LEU A 217 8.30 7.45 -17.83
N ILE A 218 8.76 8.09 -16.76
CA ILE A 218 10.15 8.53 -16.63
C ILE A 218 10.90 7.61 -15.66
N HIS A 219 12.01 7.03 -16.12
CA HIS A 219 12.96 6.34 -15.28
C HIS A 219 14.01 7.33 -14.76
N LEU A 220 14.02 7.57 -13.45
CA LEU A 220 14.87 8.57 -12.81
C LEU A 220 15.99 7.89 -12.01
N PHE A 221 17.22 7.96 -12.52
CA PHE A 221 18.41 7.45 -11.86
C PHE A 221 19.21 8.63 -11.27
N VAL A 222 19.48 8.59 -9.96
CA VAL A 222 20.12 9.72 -9.27
C VAL A 222 21.30 9.22 -8.45
N ALA A 223 22.45 9.84 -8.70
CA ALA A 223 23.65 9.78 -7.89
C ALA A 223 23.99 11.21 -7.47
N ALA A 224 23.43 11.65 -6.33
CA ALA A 224 23.63 13.00 -5.81
C ALA A 224 23.47 13.03 -4.27
N PRO A 225 23.96 14.09 -3.59
CA PRO A 225 23.68 14.33 -2.17
C PRO A 225 22.18 14.50 -1.88
N ALA A 226 21.77 14.25 -0.63
CA ALA A 226 20.37 14.30 -0.22
C ALA A 226 19.69 15.65 -0.52
N PRO A 227 20.31 16.83 -0.28
CA PRO A 227 19.73 18.13 -0.66
C PRO A 227 19.33 18.23 -2.14
N VAL A 228 20.19 17.71 -3.03
CA VAL A 228 19.94 17.71 -4.48
C VAL A 228 18.78 16.75 -4.82
N CYS A 229 18.79 15.55 -4.23
CA CYS A 229 17.73 14.57 -4.43
C CYS A 229 16.36 15.12 -3.99
N PHE A 230 16.32 15.85 -2.87
CA PHE A 230 15.09 16.42 -2.33
C PHE A 230 14.49 17.46 -3.28
N VAL A 231 15.30 18.44 -3.72
CA VAL A 231 14.81 19.49 -4.63
C VAL A 231 14.44 18.93 -6.00
N ILE A 232 15.14 17.90 -6.50
CA ILE A 232 14.75 17.21 -7.74
C ILE A 232 13.38 16.57 -7.58
N GLY A 233 13.11 15.94 -6.43
CA GLY A 233 11.78 15.46 -6.09
C GLY A 233 10.73 16.56 -6.24
N GLN A 234 10.97 17.74 -5.66
CA GLN A 234 10.04 18.88 -5.73
C GLN A 234 9.72 19.31 -7.17
N GLU A 235 10.66 19.17 -8.10
CA GLU A 235 10.50 19.56 -9.52
C GLU A 235 9.71 18.55 -10.36
N LEU A 236 9.39 17.36 -9.84
CA LEU A 236 8.70 16.33 -10.63
C LEU A 236 7.26 16.69 -10.98
N HIS A 237 6.62 17.60 -10.24
CA HIS A 237 5.25 18.07 -10.45
C HIS A 237 4.26 16.96 -10.82
N LEU A 238 4.29 15.86 -10.05
CA LEU A 238 3.63 14.58 -10.37
C LEU A 238 2.15 14.67 -10.75
N ARG A 239 1.43 15.73 -10.35
CA ARG A 239 0.02 15.93 -10.71
C ARG A 239 -0.20 16.26 -12.19
N ASN A 240 0.76 16.92 -12.81
CA ASN A 240 0.68 17.41 -14.19
C ASN A 240 1.62 16.65 -15.12
N ASN A 241 2.38 15.69 -14.57
CA ASN A 241 3.40 14.95 -15.27
C ASN A 241 3.12 13.45 -15.22
N VAL A 242 3.88 12.72 -16.04
CA VAL A 242 3.88 11.26 -16.10
C VAL A 242 4.44 10.65 -14.81
N PRO A 243 4.07 9.40 -14.49
CA PRO A 243 4.71 8.65 -13.41
C PRO A 243 6.24 8.64 -13.52
N VAL A 244 6.91 8.59 -12.36
CA VAL A 244 8.37 8.58 -12.27
C VAL A 244 8.82 7.38 -11.44
N GLN A 245 9.51 6.43 -12.08
CA GLN A 245 10.13 5.31 -11.39
C GLN A 245 11.52 5.72 -10.88
N THR A 246 11.70 5.69 -9.55
CA THR A 246 13.01 5.90 -8.92
C THR A 246 13.80 4.60 -8.81
N TYR A 247 15.11 4.70 -8.62
CA TYR A 247 16.02 3.56 -8.51
C TYR A 247 16.94 3.67 -7.30
N ARG A 248 17.22 2.52 -6.67
CA ARG A 248 18.27 2.38 -5.66
C ARG A 248 19.47 1.71 -6.31
N TYR A 249 20.64 2.31 -6.12
CA TYR A 249 21.92 1.70 -6.51
C TYR A 249 22.62 1.09 -5.30
N ARG A 250 23.08 -0.16 -5.45
CA ARG A 250 24.02 -0.79 -4.51
C ARG A 250 25.14 -1.42 -5.33
N GLN A 251 26.39 -1.25 -4.89
CA GLN A 251 27.56 -1.73 -5.65
C GLN A 251 27.49 -3.24 -5.98
N ALA A 252 26.96 -4.06 -5.06
CA ALA A 252 26.83 -5.50 -5.24
C ALA A 252 25.65 -5.92 -6.13
N GLU A 253 24.62 -5.09 -6.26
CA GLU A 253 23.33 -5.47 -6.88
C GLU A 253 23.02 -4.68 -8.16
N GLY A 254 23.75 -3.60 -8.42
CA GLY A 254 23.46 -2.66 -9.50
C GLY A 254 22.26 -1.77 -9.17
N GLN A 255 21.53 -1.36 -10.21
CA GLN A 255 20.31 -0.57 -10.10
C GLN A 255 19.12 -1.48 -9.82
N ARG A 256 18.22 -1.09 -8.93
CA ARG A 256 16.94 -1.76 -8.69
C ARG A 256 15.80 -0.75 -8.63
N LYS A 257 14.65 -1.09 -9.22
CA LYS A 257 13.42 -0.30 -9.10
C LYS A 257 13.13 -0.06 -7.61
N ALA A 258 12.81 1.18 -7.29
CA ALA A 258 12.44 1.59 -5.95
C ALA A 258 10.99 2.10 -5.92
N ILE A 259 10.80 3.36 -5.54
CA ILE A 259 9.47 3.96 -5.42
C ILE A 259 8.97 4.42 -6.80
N LEU A 260 7.77 3.97 -7.18
CA LEU A 260 7.02 4.56 -8.29
C LEU A 260 6.24 5.77 -7.76
N LEU A 261 6.61 6.94 -8.26
CA LEU A 261 5.97 8.21 -7.93
C LEU A 261 4.88 8.50 -8.95
N THR A 262 3.64 8.66 -8.51
CA THR A 262 2.49 8.86 -9.39
C THR A 262 1.72 10.12 -9.02
N ALA A 263 0.92 10.64 -9.96
CA ALA A 263 -0.06 11.68 -9.70
C ALA A 263 -0.99 11.30 -8.54
N GLU A 264 -1.34 10.02 -8.47
CA GLU A 264 -2.08 9.46 -7.34
C GLU A 264 -1.31 9.57 -6.03
N GLY A 265 -0.04 9.16 -5.96
CA GLY A 265 0.75 9.32 -4.75
C GLY A 265 0.80 10.78 -4.30
N ALA A 266 0.99 11.71 -5.25
CA ALA A 266 0.96 13.14 -4.95
C ALA A 266 -0.42 13.66 -4.51
N ASN A 267 -1.49 13.13 -5.09
CA ASN A 267 -2.85 13.44 -4.68
C ASN A 267 -3.15 12.84 -3.32
N ALA A 268 -2.74 11.61 -3.06
CA ALA A 268 -2.81 10.97 -1.76
C ALA A 268 -2.06 11.86 -0.75
N ALA A 269 -0.80 12.24 -0.99
CA ALA A 269 -0.02 13.13 -0.12
C ALA A 269 -0.66 14.52 0.12
N ALA A 270 -1.66 14.90 -0.66
CA ALA A 270 -2.36 16.16 -0.53
C ALA A 270 -3.83 16.02 -0.16
N LEU A 271 -4.38 14.80 -0.23
CA LEU A 271 -5.67 14.41 0.30
C LEU A 271 -5.53 14.43 1.81
N VAL A 272 -5.72 15.63 2.35
CA VAL A 272 -6.38 15.79 3.64
C VAL A 272 -7.82 15.41 3.38
N LEU A 273 -8.36 14.46 4.15
CA LEU A 273 -9.79 14.15 4.11
C LEU A 273 -10.55 15.48 4.19
N THR A 274 -11.54 15.67 3.33
CA THR A 274 -12.34 16.89 3.39
C THR A 274 -13.00 17.01 4.76
N ALA A 275 -13.42 18.21 5.18
CA ALA A 275 -14.16 18.35 6.43
C ALA A 275 -15.41 17.45 6.48
N GLU A 276 -16.04 17.22 5.34
CA GLU A 276 -17.17 16.29 5.18
C GLU A 276 -16.74 14.82 5.34
N GLU A 277 -15.62 14.41 4.73
CA GLU A 277 -15.08 13.04 4.92
C GLU A 277 -14.60 12.82 6.36
N GLN A 278 -14.01 13.82 7.02
CA GLN A 278 -13.66 13.75 8.44
C GLN A 278 -14.90 13.60 9.32
N GLU A 279 -15.95 14.36 9.02
CA GLU A 279 -17.23 14.25 9.70
C GLU A 279 -17.87 12.87 9.51
N ARG A 280 -17.89 12.37 8.28
CA ARG A 280 -18.39 11.04 7.95
C ARG A 280 -17.58 9.95 8.65
N ALA A 281 -16.25 10.05 8.64
CA ALA A 281 -15.38 9.10 9.34
C ALA A 281 -15.62 9.12 10.86
N ARG A 282 -15.83 10.31 11.43
CA ARG A 282 -16.20 10.46 12.85
C ARG A 282 -17.53 9.78 13.15
N HIS A 283 -18.57 10.02 12.34
CA HIS A 283 -19.86 9.36 12.49
C HIS A 283 -19.75 7.83 12.39
N ILE A 284 -19.02 7.31 11.40
CA ILE A 284 -18.79 5.87 11.26
C ILE A 284 -18.10 5.31 12.52
N ARG A 285 -17.08 6.01 13.04
CA ARG A 285 -16.30 5.58 14.20
C ARG A 285 -17.09 5.63 15.51
N GLU A 286 -17.68 6.78 15.80
CA GLU A 286 -18.33 7.05 17.09
C GLU A 286 -19.72 6.42 17.17
N ASP A 287 -20.48 6.40 16.07
CA ASP A 287 -21.85 5.92 16.05
C ASP A 287 -21.94 4.48 15.54
N LEU A 288 -21.51 4.21 14.30
CA LEU A 288 -21.73 2.91 13.66
C LEU A 288 -20.87 1.79 14.25
N PHE A 289 -19.57 1.98 14.37
CA PHE A 289 -18.67 0.98 14.97
C PHE A 289 -19.04 0.69 16.43
N THR A 290 -19.38 1.73 17.22
CA THR A 290 -19.83 1.56 18.60
C THR A 290 -21.14 0.78 18.68
N LYS A 291 -22.13 1.15 17.85
CA LYS A 291 -23.42 0.45 17.75
C LYS A 291 -23.23 -1.02 17.39
N VAL A 292 -22.46 -1.30 16.34
CA VAL A 292 -22.23 -2.65 15.84
C VAL A 292 -21.43 -3.50 16.85
N LEU A 293 -20.42 -2.92 17.51
CA LEU A 293 -19.70 -3.61 18.58
C LEU A 293 -20.65 -4.04 19.71
N GLY A 294 -21.56 -3.16 20.14
CA GLY A 294 -22.59 -3.50 21.11
C GLY A 294 -23.54 -4.61 20.64
N GLN A 295 -23.93 -4.60 19.36
CA GLN A 295 -24.73 -5.68 18.77
C GLN A 295 -24.02 -7.04 18.82
N ILE A 296 -22.71 -7.08 18.55
CA ILE A 296 -21.90 -8.30 18.58
C ILE A 296 -21.72 -8.82 20.00
N GLN A 297 -21.47 -7.93 20.95
CA GLN A 297 -21.38 -8.25 22.37
C GLN A 297 -22.69 -8.87 22.89
N GLN A 298 -23.84 -8.27 22.53
CA GLN A 298 -25.15 -8.80 22.86
C GLN A 298 -25.42 -10.14 22.16
N TYR A 299 -25.08 -10.26 20.88
CA TYR A 299 -25.20 -11.51 20.12
C TYR A 299 -24.41 -12.65 20.80
N ALA A 300 -23.16 -12.39 21.18
CA ALA A 300 -22.32 -13.35 21.88
C ALA A 300 -22.94 -13.79 23.22
N THR A 301 -23.46 -12.83 24.00
CA THR A 301 -24.15 -13.11 25.28
C THR A 301 -25.38 -14.00 25.07
N ASN A 302 -26.23 -13.67 24.08
CA ASN A 302 -27.42 -14.46 23.76
C ASN A 302 -27.07 -15.90 23.40
N LYS A 303 -25.97 -16.11 22.65
CA LYS A 303 -25.49 -17.45 22.28
C LYS A 303 -24.92 -18.20 23.49
N GLN A 304 -24.22 -17.53 24.39
CA GLN A 304 -23.74 -18.12 25.65
C GLN A 304 -24.90 -18.59 26.53
N ASP A 305 -25.92 -17.76 26.69
CA ASP A 305 -27.11 -18.05 27.50
C ASP A 305 -27.90 -19.24 26.91
N ALA A 306 -28.06 -19.26 25.58
CA ALA A 306 -28.71 -20.37 24.87
C ALA A 306 -27.94 -21.69 25.04
N ALA A 307 -26.61 -21.64 25.14
CA ALA A 307 -25.77 -22.82 25.36
C ALA A 307 -25.86 -23.38 26.79
N ARG A 308 -26.31 -22.59 27.77
CA ARG A 308 -26.38 -22.97 29.21
C ARG A 308 -25.07 -23.57 29.73
N GLY A 309 -23.93 -23.05 29.26
CA GLY A 309 -22.60 -23.51 29.67
C GLY A 309 -22.16 -24.87 29.10
N LYS A 310 -22.89 -25.45 28.14
CA LYS A 310 -22.44 -26.66 27.43
C LYS A 310 -21.46 -26.26 26.33
N THR A 311 -20.22 -26.73 26.41
CA THR A 311 -19.26 -26.58 25.32
C THR A 311 -19.43 -27.74 24.33
N ARG A 312 -19.73 -27.39 23.08
CA ARG A 312 -19.83 -28.28 21.94
C ARG A 312 -19.17 -27.62 20.73
N LYS A 313 -19.33 -28.16 19.52
CA LYS A 313 -18.79 -27.49 18.31
C LYS A 313 -19.36 -26.07 18.21
N TRP A 314 -18.56 -25.10 17.78
CA TRP A 314 -18.92 -23.68 17.79
C TRP A 314 -20.25 -23.35 17.09
N TYR A 315 -20.59 -24.11 16.04
CA TYR A 315 -21.80 -23.91 15.27
C TYR A 315 -23.06 -24.58 15.84
N GLU A 316 -22.97 -25.39 16.91
CA GLU A 316 -24.12 -26.15 17.42
C GLU A 316 -25.24 -25.28 18.02
N HIS A 317 -24.91 -24.03 18.38
CA HIS A 317 -25.86 -23.06 18.93
C HIS A 317 -26.32 -22.02 17.89
N LEU A 318 -26.02 -22.27 16.62
CA LEU A 318 -26.53 -21.48 15.51
C LEU A 318 -27.85 -22.07 15.01
N ASP A 319 -28.72 -21.21 14.48
CA ASP A 319 -30.03 -21.60 13.95
C ASP A 319 -29.87 -22.62 12.81
N TYR A 320 -28.77 -22.53 12.06
CA TYR A 320 -28.43 -23.41 10.94
C TYR A 320 -27.58 -24.64 11.31
N HIS A 321 -27.44 -25.00 12.60
CA HIS A 321 -26.57 -26.10 13.05
C HIS A 321 -26.81 -27.44 12.34
N THR A 322 -28.06 -27.75 11.96
CA THR A 322 -28.40 -29.00 11.26
C THR A 322 -27.81 -29.01 9.84
N ASN A 323 -27.87 -27.88 9.12
CA ASN A 323 -27.27 -27.73 7.80
C ASN A 323 -25.75 -27.75 7.90
N LEU A 324 -25.18 -27.00 8.86
CA LEU A 324 -23.74 -26.94 9.10
C LEU A 324 -23.16 -28.32 9.47
N SER A 325 -23.89 -29.12 10.27
CA SER A 325 -23.46 -30.49 10.61
C SER A 325 -23.38 -31.42 9.39
N LYS A 326 -24.15 -31.15 8.33
CA LYS A 326 -24.17 -31.95 7.09
C LYS A 326 -23.13 -31.52 6.06
N ALA A 327 -22.61 -30.29 6.14
CA ALA A 327 -21.76 -29.71 5.11
C ALA A 327 -20.30 -30.22 5.09
N HIS A 328 -19.96 -31.24 5.91
CA HIS A 328 -18.59 -31.78 6.09
C HIS A 328 -17.67 -30.82 6.87
N PRO A 329 -16.63 -31.31 7.58
CA PRO A 329 -16.26 -30.75 8.85
C PRO A 329 -15.69 -29.34 8.70
N PHE A 330 -16.43 -28.38 9.25
CA PHE A 330 -15.89 -27.07 9.57
C PHE A 330 -14.67 -27.20 10.49
N PRO A 331 -13.71 -26.26 10.39
CA PRO A 331 -12.59 -26.17 11.30
C PRO A 331 -13.07 -26.12 12.76
N GLN A 332 -12.25 -26.67 13.65
CA GLN A 332 -12.47 -26.57 15.10
C GLN A 332 -12.12 -25.15 15.54
N LEU A 333 -13.15 -24.33 15.67
CA LEU A 333 -13.07 -22.95 16.15
C LEU A 333 -13.80 -22.82 17.49
N PRO A 334 -13.49 -21.77 18.29
CA PRO A 334 -14.20 -21.47 19.52
C PRO A 334 -15.60 -20.90 19.23
N PRO A 335 -16.57 -21.10 20.13
CA PRO A 335 -17.84 -20.41 20.06
C PRO A 335 -17.66 -18.89 20.24
N ILE A 336 -18.57 -18.10 19.67
CA ILE A 336 -18.44 -16.63 19.58
C ILE A 336 -18.25 -15.94 20.94
N TRP A 337 -18.88 -16.46 22.00
CA TRP A 337 -18.75 -15.89 23.35
C TRP A 337 -17.40 -16.12 24.02
N GLU A 338 -16.56 -17.01 23.49
CA GLU A 338 -15.20 -17.20 23.98
C GLU A 338 -14.19 -16.25 23.34
N VAL A 339 -14.50 -15.72 22.15
CA VAL A 339 -13.61 -14.81 21.41
C VAL A 339 -14.01 -13.35 21.51
N VAL A 340 -15.29 -13.05 21.63
CA VAL A 340 -15.79 -11.67 21.78
C VAL A 340 -15.44 -11.14 23.17
N ILE A 341 -14.69 -10.04 23.20
CA ILE A 341 -14.28 -9.38 24.43
C ILE A 341 -15.35 -8.35 24.83
N GLN A 342 -16.13 -8.66 25.86
CA GLN A 342 -17.26 -7.83 26.34
C GLN A 342 -16.88 -6.43 26.83
N LYS A 343 -15.59 -6.19 27.10
CA LYS A 343 -15.05 -4.90 27.56
C LYS A 343 -14.39 -4.08 26.45
N ASP A 344 -14.42 -4.57 25.21
CA ASP A 344 -13.90 -3.80 24.07
C ASP A 344 -14.70 -2.51 23.88
N THR A 345 -13.99 -1.44 23.51
CA THR A 345 -14.56 -0.15 23.15
C THR A 345 -13.91 0.41 21.88
N ILE A 346 -14.54 1.43 21.28
CA ILE A 346 -13.98 2.20 20.17
C ILE A 346 -13.29 3.45 20.72
N ASP A 347 -12.08 3.74 20.27
CA ASP A 347 -11.39 4.99 20.56
C ASP A 347 -12.00 6.13 19.72
N PRO A 348 -12.49 7.22 20.33
CA PRO A 348 -13.00 8.38 19.60
C PRO A 348 -11.89 9.20 18.95
N ILE A 349 -10.60 8.88 19.14
CA ILE A 349 -9.49 9.57 18.48
C ILE A 349 -9.07 8.77 17.23
N PRO A 350 -8.99 9.40 16.05
CA PRO A 350 -8.61 8.71 14.83
C PRO A 350 -7.19 8.15 14.93
N TYR A 351 -7.01 6.90 14.48
CA TYR A 351 -5.70 6.29 14.36
C TYR A 351 -4.96 6.87 13.14
N PRO A 352 -3.65 7.13 13.24
CA PRO A 352 -2.88 7.60 12.08
C PRO A 352 -2.81 6.52 10.97
N GLY A 353 -2.74 6.96 9.72
CA GLY A 353 -2.47 6.09 8.56
C GLY A 353 -3.73 5.55 7.87
N ASN A 354 -3.64 4.31 7.38
CA ASN A 354 -4.72 3.55 6.73
C ASN A 354 -4.87 2.16 7.38
N GLU A 355 -4.77 2.11 8.71
CA GLU A 355 -4.73 0.88 9.50
C GLU A 355 -5.68 0.97 10.70
N TYR A 356 -5.73 -0.12 11.46
CA TYR A 356 -6.39 -0.20 12.74
C TYR A 356 -5.52 -0.97 13.74
N THR A 357 -5.84 -0.84 15.03
CA THR A 357 -5.25 -1.69 16.07
C THR A 357 -6.24 -1.86 17.22
N ASN A 358 -6.25 -3.04 17.84
CA ASN A 358 -6.88 -3.23 19.15
C ASN A 358 -5.77 -3.31 20.22
N LEU A 359 -5.69 -2.30 21.09
CA LEU A 359 -4.75 -2.29 22.21
C LEU A 359 -5.50 -2.08 23.51
N ARG A 360 -5.31 -3.04 24.45
CA ARG A 360 -5.93 -2.99 25.78
C ARG A 360 -7.46 -2.92 25.73
N ASN A 361 -8.08 -3.64 24.80
CA ASN A 361 -9.54 -3.68 24.59
C ASN A 361 -10.08 -2.34 24.06
N GLN A 362 -9.28 -1.67 23.23
CA GLN A 362 -9.64 -0.40 22.63
C GLN A 362 -9.27 -0.43 21.16
N TRP A 363 -10.28 -0.42 20.30
CA TRP A 363 -10.15 -0.37 18.85
C TRP A 363 -9.85 1.06 18.42
N LYS A 364 -8.68 1.26 17.80
CA LYS A 364 -8.30 2.53 17.17
C LYS A 364 -8.37 2.34 15.66
N LEU A 365 -9.16 3.19 14.99
CA LEU A 365 -9.46 3.08 13.56
C LEU A 365 -9.03 4.38 12.88
N SER A 366 -8.38 4.27 11.72
CA SER A 366 -7.99 5.45 10.94
C SER A 366 -9.13 5.96 10.06
N ASP A 367 -9.25 7.28 9.92
CA ASP A 367 -10.33 7.86 9.11
C ASP A 367 -10.24 7.47 7.63
N SER A 368 -9.03 7.30 7.10
CA SER A 368 -8.82 6.85 5.72
C SER A 368 -9.41 5.47 5.49
N LEU A 369 -9.21 4.55 6.44
CA LEU A 369 -9.75 3.19 6.38
C LEU A 369 -11.29 3.24 6.43
N LEU A 370 -11.86 4.02 7.35
CA LEU A 370 -13.32 4.11 7.51
C LEU A 370 -13.99 4.64 6.25
N ILE A 371 -13.41 5.66 5.61
CA ILE A 371 -13.91 6.18 4.34
C ILE A 371 -13.70 5.18 3.19
N GLY A 372 -12.62 4.41 3.22
CA GLY A 372 -12.41 3.31 2.27
C GLY A 372 -13.51 2.25 2.38
N LEU A 373 -13.86 1.85 3.60
CA LEU A 373 -14.94 0.89 3.86
C LEU A 373 -16.31 1.45 3.45
N ASP A 374 -16.61 2.71 3.79
CA ASP A 374 -17.86 3.39 3.40
C ASP A 374 -18.02 3.44 1.88
N LYS A 375 -16.95 3.79 1.15
CA LYS A 375 -16.94 3.81 -0.33
C LYS A 375 -17.11 2.44 -0.98
N ALA A 376 -16.82 1.36 -0.25
CA ALA A 376 -17.03 0.00 -0.74
C ALA A 376 -18.50 -0.45 -0.61
N CYS A 377 -19.31 0.25 0.18
CA CYS A 377 -20.70 -0.08 0.48
C CYS A 377 -21.67 0.80 -0.34
N LYS A 378 -22.88 0.30 -0.62
CA LYS A 378 -23.94 1.05 -1.30
C LYS A 378 -24.67 1.98 -0.34
N ASP A 379 -24.81 1.56 0.91
CA ASP A 379 -25.51 2.28 1.96
C ASP A 379 -24.97 1.93 3.36
N GLU A 380 -25.56 2.56 4.37
CA GLU A 380 -25.16 2.41 5.76
C GLU A 380 -25.51 1.04 6.35
N GLU A 381 -26.56 0.38 5.84
CA GLU A 381 -26.93 -0.97 6.29
C GLU A 381 -25.87 -1.98 5.85
N GLU A 382 -25.42 -1.89 4.61
CA GLU A 382 -24.32 -2.69 4.08
C GLU A 382 -23.01 -2.40 4.82
N LEU A 383 -22.75 -1.14 5.19
CA LEU A 383 -21.60 -0.79 6.04
C LEU A 383 -21.69 -1.43 7.43
N GLU A 384 -22.86 -1.44 8.07
CA GLU A 384 -23.03 -2.15 9.35
C GLU A 384 -22.78 -3.66 9.21
N GLN A 385 -23.20 -4.27 8.09
CA GLN A 385 -22.92 -5.68 7.79
C GLN A 385 -21.41 -5.92 7.64
N LEU A 386 -20.72 -5.05 6.91
CA LEU A 386 -19.27 -5.11 6.74
C LEU A 386 -18.53 -4.96 8.07
N ILE A 387 -18.96 -4.04 8.95
CA ILE A 387 -18.38 -3.85 10.27
C ILE A 387 -18.57 -5.12 11.13
N ARG A 388 -19.73 -5.79 11.04
CA ARG A 388 -19.95 -7.08 11.72
C ARG A 388 -19.00 -8.16 11.23
N LEU A 389 -18.87 -8.30 9.91
CA LEU A 389 -17.94 -9.25 9.29
C LEU A 389 -16.50 -8.99 9.75
N PHE A 390 -16.07 -7.73 9.76
CA PHE A 390 -14.77 -7.29 10.28
C PHE A 390 -14.55 -7.76 11.72
N PHE A 391 -15.48 -7.48 12.64
CA PHE A 391 -15.30 -7.88 14.03
C PHE A 391 -15.29 -9.40 14.23
N PHE A 392 -16.20 -10.14 13.58
CA PHE A 392 -16.20 -11.60 13.69
C PHE A 392 -14.87 -12.21 13.19
N HIS A 393 -14.34 -11.68 12.10
CA HIS A 393 -13.05 -12.08 11.54
C HIS A 393 -11.90 -11.77 12.51
N GLU A 394 -11.82 -10.54 13.01
CA GLU A 394 -10.72 -10.13 13.89
C GLU A 394 -10.75 -10.82 15.26
N TYR A 395 -11.94 -11.07 15.83
CA TYR A 395 -12.05 -11.77 17.11
C TYR A 395 -11.49 -13.19 17.04
N VAL A 396 -11.74 -13.92 15.95
CA VAL A 396 -11.20 -15.27 15.80
C VAL A 396 -9.68 -15.24 15.50
N HIS A 397 -9.17 -14.20 14.85
CA HIS A 397 -7.71 -13.99 14.77
C HIS A 397 -7.05 -13.79 16.14
N GLY A 398 -7.77 -13.19 17.10
CA GLY A 398 -7.37 -13.16 18.50
C GLY A 398 -7.15 -14.58 19.08
N HIS A 399 -8.05 -15.52 18.78
CA HIS A 399 -7.90 -16.94 19.15
C HIS A 399 -6.73 -17.62 18.44
N HIS A 400 -6.52 -17.32 17.15
CA HIS A 400 -5.39 -17.82 16.37
C HIS A 400 -4.03 -17.29 16.85
N SER A 401 -3.97 -16.49 17.92
CA SER A 401 -2.75 -15.89 18.45
C SER A 401 -2.01 -15.03 17.43
N LEU A 402 -2.74 -14.48 16.46
CA LEU A 402 -2.24 -13.51 15.49
C LEU A 402 -2.36 -12.11 16.10
N ASN A 403 -1.42 -11.74 16.96
CA ASN A 403 -1.34 -10.40 17.52
C ASN A 403 -0.04 -9.72 17.11
N LYS A 404 0.02 -8.39 17.17
CA LYS A 404 1.20 -7.61 16.74
C LYS A 404 2.55 -8.03 17.37
N PHE A 405 2.54 -8.76 18.49
CA PHE A 405 3.75 -9.20 19.19
C PHE A 405 4.23 -10.58 18.71
N THR A 406 3.34 -11.44 18.23
CA THR A 406 3.70 -12.73 17.62
C THR A 406 4.04 -12.60 16.15
N VAL A 407 3.63 -11.51 15.50
CA VAL A 407 3.69 -11.29 14.02
C VAL A 407 5.07 -10.99 13.44
N ARG A 408 6.13 -10.87 14.24
CA ARG A 408 7.48 -10.67 13.69
C ARG A 408 7.89 -11.93 12.90
N ASP A 409 8.11 -11.78 11.59
CA ASP A 409 8.39 -12.86 10.62
C ASP A 409 7.24 -13.85 10.31
N ILE A 410 6.03 -13.65 10.87
CA ILE A 410 4.88 -14.52 10.59
C ILE A 410 4.51 -14.54 9.10
N GLY A 411 4.73 -13.42 8.38
CA GLY A 411 4.45 -13.32 6.95
C GLY A 411 5.19 -14.33 6.07
N ARG A 412 6.18 -15.08 6.61
CA ARG A 412 6.85 -16.18 5.91
C ARG A 412 6.00 -17.46 5.84
N PHE A 413 4.96 -17.58 6.66
CA PHE A 413 4.08 -18.74 6.71
C PHE A 413 2.80 -18.50 5.88
N GLU A 414 2.97 -18.13 4.62
CA GLU A 414 1.87 -17.67 3.75
C GLU A 414 0.72 -18.67 3.67
N ASN A 415 1.03 -19.97 3.52
CA ASN A 415 0.02 -21.03 3.46
C ASN A 415 -0.77 -21.15 4.78
N CYS A 416 -0.08 -21.06 5.93
CA CYS A 416 -0.75 -21.16 7.23
C CYS A 416 -1.66 -19.96 7.46
N LEU A 417 -1.17 -18.78 7.10
CA LEU A 417 -1.91 -17.54 7.25
C LEU A 417 -3.09 -17.41 6.31
N GLU A 418 -2.96 -17.92 5.08
CA GLU A 418 -4.04 -18.04 4.12
C GLU A 418 -5.15 -18.96 4.65
N GLU A 419 -4.78 -20.13 5.19
CA GLU A 419 -5.74 -21.05 5.81
C GLU A 419 -6.47 -20.38 6.99
N LEU A 420 -5.73 -19.69 7.87
CA LEU A 420 -6.32 -18.98 9.01
C LEU A 420 -7.25 -17.84 8.59
N ASP A 421 -6.93 -17.10 7.51
CA ASP A 421 -7.82 -16.10 6.93
C ASP A 421 -9.08 -16.74 6.39
N TYR A 422 -8.96 -17.85 5.67
CA TYR A 422 -10.11 -18.57 5.14
C TYR A 422 -11.04 -19.02 6.27
N MET A 423 -10.47 -19.57 7.35
CA MET A 423 -11.24 -19.95 8.55
C MET A 423 -11.92 -18.74 9.20
N ALA A 424 -11.24 -17.59 9.28
CA ALA A 424 -11.78 -16.37 9.89
C ALA A 424 -12.91 -15.73 9.07
N ASP A 425 -12.74 -15.66 7.76
CA ASP A 425 -13.77 -15.21 6.83
C ASP A 425 -14.99 -16.14 6.84
N LEU A 426 -14.77 -17.46 6.84
CA LEU A 426 -15.85 -18.46 6.96
C LEU A 426 -16.61 -18.29 8.29
N TYR A 427 -15.89 -18.12 9.39
CA TYR A 427 -16.47 -17.87 10.70
C TYR A 427 -17.34 -16.61 10.69
N ALA A 428 -16.83 -15.51 10.11
CA ALA A 428 -17.54 -14.26 9.98
C ALA A 428 -18.83 -14.40 9.15
N LEU A 429 -18.77 -15.05 7.98
CA LEU A 429 -19.93 -15.28 7.11
C LEU A 429 -21.04 -16.06 7.81
N ILE A 430 -20.69 -17.15 8.50
CA ILE A 430 -21.68 -18.00 9.17
C ILE A 430 -22.31 -17.29 10.38
N HIS A 431 -21.52 -16.56 11.16
CA HIS A 431 -22.06 -15.76 12.27
C HIS A 431 -22.90 -14.58 11.79
N GLN A 432 -22.54 -13.96 10.67
CA GLN A 432 -23.33 -12.88 10.07
C GLN A 432 -24.69 -13.39 9.54
N LEU A 433 -24.72 -14.55 8.88
CA LEU A 433 -25.97 -15.20 8.46
C LEU A 433 -26.88 -15.51 9.67
N ASP A 434 -26.32 -16.09 10.73
CA ASP A 434 -27.06 -16.41 11.95
C ASP A 434 -27.53 -15.14 12.70
N TYR A 435 -26.70 -14.09 12.75
CA TYR A 435 -27.09 -12.80 13.32
C TYR A 435 -28.27 -12.17 12.58
N VAL A 436 -28.24 -12.12 11.24
CA VAL A 436 -29.34 -11.55 10.44
C VAL A 436 -30.58 -12.43 10.56
N LYS A 437 -30.43 -13.76 10.63
CA LYS A 437 -31.56 -14.65 10.89
C LYS A 437 -32.27 -14.30 12.20
N MET A 438 -31.54 -14.03 13.28
CA MET A 438 -32.13 -13.71 14.57
C MET A 438 -32.82 -12.33 14.60
N ASN A 439 -32.28 -11.33 13.89
CA ASN A 439 -32.73 -9.94 14.01
C ASN A 439 -33.60 -9.47 12.83
N SER A 440 -33.55 -10.16 11.70
CA SER A 440 -34.21 -9.77 10.44
C SER A 440 -34.51 -10.99 9.57
N VAL A 441 -35.26 -11.96 10.13
CA VAL A 441 -35.59 -13.26 9.52
C VAL A 441 -36.00 -13.15 8.04
N ASN A 442 -36.81 -12.14 7.70
CA ASN A 442 -37.37 -11.97 6.35
C ASN A 442 -36.31 -11.63 5.30
N THR A 443 -35.16 -11.08 5.70
CA THR A 443 -34.06 -10.75 4.80
C THR A 443 -33.39 -12.01 4.22
N VAL A 444 -33.29 -13.07 5.02
CA VAL A 444 -32.53 -14.29 4.66
C VAL A 444 -33.40 -15.52 4.38
N LYS A 445 -34.65 -15.53 4.82
CA LYS A 445 -35.50 -16.72 4.73
C LYS A 445 -35.74 -17.13 3.27
N ASN A 446 -35.33 -18.36 2.92
CA ASN A 446 -35.40 -18.95 1.57
C ASN A 446 -34.49 -18.25 0.55
N ARG A 447 -33.51 -17.49 1.02
CA ARG A 447 -32.49 -16.77 0.22
C ARG A 447 -31.13 -16.83 0.92
N GLU A 448 -30.90 -17.89 1.71
CA GLU A 448 -29.70 -17.99 2.52
C GLU A 448 -28.41 -18.09 1.69
N ASP A 449 -28.46 -18.76 0.54
CA ASP A 449 -27.40 -18.84 -0.46
C ASP A 449 -27.16 -17.51 -1.19
N ASP A 450 -28.23 -16.85 -1.65
CA ASP A 450 -28.14 -15.48 -2.20
C ASP A 450 -27.46 -14.53 -1.21
N PHE A 451 -27.90 -14.57 0.05
CA PHE A 451 -27.33 -13.72 1.10
C PHE A 451 -25.84 -14.02 1.31
N LEU A 452 -25.43 -15.29 1.34
CA LEU A 452 -24.01 -15.65 1.45
C LEU A 452 -23.20 -15.13 0.24
N ALA A 453 -23.73 -15.21 -0.98
CA ALA A 453 -23.09 -14.64 -2.16
C ALA A 453 -22.96 -13.10 -2.03
N GLU A 454 -24.02 -12.41 -1.61
CA GLU A 454 -24.01 -10.96 -1.37
C GLU A 454 -22.98 -10.56 -0.30
N GLN A 455 -22.82 -11.34 0.79
CA GLN A 455 -21.79 -11.08 1.80
C GLN A 455 -20.37 -11.32 1.28
N LEU A 456 -20.16 -12.36 0.45
CA LEU A 456 -18.86 -12.60 -0.19
C LEU A 456 -18.47 -11.47 -1.14
N ASP A 457 -19.42 -10.99 -1.94
CA ASP A 457 -19.25 -9.84 -2.80
C ASP A 457 -18.83 -8.59 -2.01
N LEU A 458 -19.50 -8.33 -0.88
CA LEU A 458 -19.15 -7.25 0.04
C LEU A 458 -17.73 -7.37 0.63
N ILE A 459 -17.31 -8.57 1.04
CA ILE A 459 -15.93 -8.83 1.51
C ILE A 459 -14.92 -8.56 0.39
N LEU A 460 -15.19 -9.03 -0.83
CA LEU A 460 -14.31 -8.85 -1.98
C LEU A 460 -14.16 -7.38 -2.38
N ARG A 461 -15.26 -6.62 -2.41
CA ARG A 461 -15.24 -5.17 -2.69
C ARG A 461 -14.48 -4.39 -1.61
N SER A 462 -14.73 -4.71 -0.35
CA SER A 462 -14.11 -4.02 0.79
C SER A 462 -12.62 -4.33 0.97
N THR A 463 -12.13 -5.47 0.46
CA THR A 463 -10.70 -5.82 0.52
C THR A 463 -9.81 -4.73 -0.08
N TRP A 464 -10.31 -4.01 -1.09
CA TRP A 464 -9.57 -2.91 -1.73
C TRP A 464 -9.41 -1.66 -0.86
N ALA A 465 -10.23 -1.48 0.17
CA ALA A 465 -10.11 -0.37 1.13
C ALA A 465 -8.80 -0.46 1.95
N PHE A 466 -8.28 -1.68 2.14
CA PHE A 466 -7.04 -1.94 2.86
C PHE A 466 -5.78 -1.74 2.02
N ILE A 467 -5.93 -1.59 0.69
CA ILE A 467 -4.81 -1.39 -0.22
C ILE A 467 -4.86 0.07 -0.68
N PRO A 468 -3.92 0.95 -0.27
CA PRO A 468 -3.96 2.35 -0.68
C PRO A 468 -3.65 2.49 -2.19
N GLY A 469 -4.31 3.45 -2.87
CA GLY A 469 -4.09 3.74 -4.31
C GLY A 469 -5.29 3.40 -5.22
N LYS A 470 -5.11 3.51 -6.54
CA LYS A 470 -6.01 3.14 -7.63
C LYS A 470 -5.44 1.94 -8.35
N VAL A 471 -4.11 1.86 -8.39
CA VAL A 471 -3.39 0.71 -8.93
C VAL A 471 -2.70 -0.09 -7.82
N VAL A 472 -2.38 -1.34 -8.13
CA VAL A 472 -1.74 -2.30 -7.24
C VAL A 472 -0.60 -2.98 -7.99
N PRO A 473 0.60 -2.36 -8.05
CA PRO A 473 1.73 -2.91 -8.81
C PRO A 473 2.21 -4.24 -8.26
N ARG A 474 1.93 -4.53 -6.99
CA ARG A 474 2.20 -5.84 -6.39
C ARG A 474 1.26 -6.14 -5.25
N LEU A 475 1.04 -7.42 -5.03
CA LEU A 475 0.25 -7.96 -3.92
C LEU A 475 1.09 -8.98 -3.17
N GLN A 476 0.87 -9.12 -1.86
CA GLN A 476 1.45 -10.25 -1.13
C GLN A 476 0.88 -11.54 -1.71
N VAL A 477 1.71 -12.58 -1.86
CA VAL A 477 1.29 -13.90 -2.39
C VAL A 477 0.08 -14.42 -1.61
N ARG A 478 0.12 -14.32 -0.27
CA ARG A 478 -1.01 -14.62 0.62
C ARG A 478 -2.28 -13.86 0.22
N SER A 479 -2.19 -12.56 -0.02
CA SER A 479 -3.34 -11.73 -0.42
C SER A 479 -3.89 -12.13 -1.79
N VAL A 480 -3.01 -12.42 -2.77
CA VAL A 480 -3.45 -12.93 -4.08
C VAL A 480 -4.21 -14.23 -3.91
N ARG A 481 -3.66 -15.19 -3.16
CA ARG A 481 -4.32 -16.49 -2.94
C ARG A 481 -5.64 -16.36 -2.20
N ARG A 482 -5.72 -15.54 -1.14
CA ARG A 482 -6.98 -15.22 -0.46
C ARG A 482 -8.02 -14.68 -1.45
N LEU A 483 -7.65 -13.75 -2.32
CA LEU A 483 -8.56 -13.21 -3.35
C LEU A 483 -8.96 -14.30 -4.35
N LEU A 484 -8.03 -15.09 -4.88
CA LEU A 484 -8.33 -16.19 -5.81
C LEU A 484 -9.31 -17.20 -5.18
N ASN A 485 -9.07 -17.58 -3.90
CA ASN A 485 -9.94 -18.47 -3.15
C ASN A 485 -11.36 -17.91 -3.05
N TRP A 486 -11.49 -16.63 -2.66
CA TRP A 486 -12.80 -16.02 -2.42
C TRP A 486 -13.56 -15.66 -3.69
N TYR A 487 -12.90 -15.22 -4.77
CA TYR A 487 -13.58 -15.05 -6.06
C TYR A 487 -14.07 -16.39 -6.60
N TRP A 488 -13.28 -17.47 -6.48
CA TRP A 488 -13.72 -18.81 -6.86
C TRP A 488 -14.93 -19.27 -6.03
N ARG A 489 -14.87 -19.14 -4.70
CA ARG A 489 -15.98 -19.51 -3.81
C ARG A 489 -17.22 -18.65 -4.01
N HIS A 490 -17.06 -17.36 -4.30
CA HIS A 490 -18.17 -16.47 -4.62
C HIS A 490 -18.98 -16.98 -5.82
N ILE A 491 -18.31 -17.29 -6.94
CA ILE A 491 -18.99 -17.84 -8.12
C ILE A 491 -19.63 -19.20 -7.81
N GLN A 492 -18.96 -20.08 -7.06
CA GLN A 492 -19.56 -21.38 -6.70
C GLN A 492 -20.80 -21.23 -5.80
N VAL A 493 -20.79 -20.30 -4.84
CA VAL A 493 -21.95 -20.06 -3.96
C VAL A 493 -23.10 -19.42 -4.73
N GLU A 494 -22.81 -18.44 -5.61
CA GLU A 494 -23.80 -17.81 -6.49
C GLU A 494 -24.47 -18.80 -7.46
N ARG A 495 -23.75 -19.87 -7.83
CA ARG A 495 -24.24 -20.93 -8.73
C ARG A 495 -24.73 -22.18 -8.00
N ALA A 496 -24.72 -22.19 -6.66
CA ALA A 496 -25.16 -23.34 -5.89
C ALA A 496 -26.66 -23.58 -6.10
N GLU A 497 -27.07 -24.84 -6.21
CA GLU A 497 -28.48 -25.18 -6.44
C GLU A 497 -29.36 -24.96 -5.20
N ASN A 498 -28.74 -24.92 -4.03
CA ASN A 498 -29.39 -24.69 -2.75
C ASN A 498 -28.37 -24.36 -1.65
N PHE A 499 -28.89 -23.87 -0.52
CA PHE A 499 -28.13 -23.54 0.67
C PHE A 499 -27.19 -24.65 1.19
N ASN A 500 -27.56 -25.94 1.10
CA ASN A 500 -26.66 -27.00 1.59
C ASN A 500 -25.42 -27.15 0.69
N VAL A 501 -25.59 -27.01 -0.62
CA VAL A 501 -24.47 -27.03 -1.58
C VAL A 501 -23.57 -25.81 -1.37
N ALA A 502 -24.16 -24.64 -1.11
CA ALA A 502 -23.40 -23.44 -0.75
C ALA A 502 -22.55 -23.64 0.53
N LEU A 503 -23.13 -24.21 1.58
CA LEU A 503 -22.39 -24.52 2.82
C LEU A 503 -21.30 -25.57 2.61
N GLN A 504 -21.56 -26.63 1.85
CA GLN A 504 -20.56 -27.65 1.51
C GLN A 504 -19.39 -27.06 0.74
N THR A 505 -19.69 -26.14 -0.18
CA THR A 505 -18.68 -25.38 -0.94
C THR A 505 -17.80 -24.56 -0.01
N LEU A 506 -18.41 -23.83 0.94
CA LEU A 506 -17.69 -22.97 1.87
C LEU A 506 -16.89 -23.73 2.94
N ALA A 507 -17.32 -24.93 3.33
CA ALA A 507 -16.72 -25.71 4.42
C ALA A 507 -15.24 -26.09 4.20
N LYS A 508 -14.74 -26.00 2.97
CA LYS A 508 -13.37 -26.36 2.60
C LYS A 508 -12.70 -25.23 1.82
N ALA A 509 -11.48 -24.84 2.17
CA ALA A 509 -10.69 -23.93 1.34
C ALA A 509 -10.44 -24.55 -0.05
N PRO A 510 -10.64 -23.80 -1.15
CA PRO A 510 -10.24 -24.29 -2.46
C PRO A 510 -8.71 -24.30 -2.57
N ALA A 511 -8.18 -25.10 -3.49
CA ALA A 511 -6.76 -25.03 -3.85
C ALA A 511 -6.65 -24.41 -5.24
N ILE A 512 -6.32 -23.12 -5.29
CA ILE A 512 -6.13 -22.35 -6.52
C ILE A 512 -4.79 -21.61 -6.45
N GLU A 513 -4.02 -21.70 -7.53
CA GLU A 513 -2.71 -21.07 -7.62
C GLU A 513 -2.53 -20.37 -8.96
N LEU A 514 -1.92 -19.18 -8.91
CA LEU A 514 -1.48 -18.42 -10.06
C LEU A 514 0.05 -18.48 -10.13
N VAL A 515 0.59 -18.93 -11.26
CA VAL A 515 2.02 -18.99 -11.55
C VAL A 515 2.35 -18.11 -12.74
N GLY A 516 3.57 -17.58 -12.81
CA GLY A 516 4.02 -16.69 -13.89
C GLY A 516 4.36 -15.27 -13.45
N PRO A 517 3.61 -14.60 -12.55
CA PRO A 517 4.00 -13.29 -12.04
C PRO A 517 5.37 -13.36 -11.35
N LYS A 518 6.21 -12.36 -11.59
CA LYS A 518 7.53 -12.29 -10.97
C LYS A 518 7.39 -12.06 -9.46
N ILE A 519 8.26 -12.72 -8.70
CA ILE A 519 8.25 -12.67 -7.24
C ILE A 519 9.28 -11.68 -6.70
N ALA A 520 8.89 -10.87 -5.72
CA ALA A 520 9.76 -10.02 -4.93
C ALA A 520 9.68 -10.41 -3.44
N ILE A 521 10.81 -10.36 -2.73
CA ILE A 521 10.88 -10.74 -1.31
C ILE A 521 11.19 -9.50 -0.48
N SER A 522 10.28 -9.12 0.41
CA SER A 522 10.54 -8.14 1.49
C SER A 522 10.87 -8.88 2.77
N PRO A 523 11.58 -8.28 3.74
CA PRO A 523 11.85 -8.92 5.03
C PRO A 523 10.58 -9.49 5.69
N GLY A 524 10.43 -10.81 5.57
CA GLY A 524 9.33 -11.59 6.11
C GLY A 524 8.07 -11.70 5.25
N ARG A 525 8.04 -11.29 3.98
CA ARG A 525 6.86 -11.37 3.08
C ARG A 525 7.24 -11.61 1.62
N ILE A 526 6.44 -12.37 0.89
CA ILE A 526 6.61 -12.60 -0.55
C ILE A 526 5.51 -11.85 -1.31
N PHE A 527 5.89 -11.19 -2.41
CA PHE A 527 5.01 -10.39 -3.24
C PHE A 527 5.03 -10.89 -4.68
N MET A 528 3.87 -10.92 -5.32
CA MET A 528 3.73 -11.05 -6.77
C MET A 528 3.66 -9.66 -7.40
N LEU A 529 4.50 -9.39 -8.40
CA LEU A 529 4.43 -8.18 -9.22
C LEU A 529 3.31 -8.36 -10.25
N MET A 530 2.28 -7.52 -10.19
CA MET A 530 1.09 -7.64 -11.06
C MET A 530 1.37 -7.17 -12.49
N ASP A 531 2.41 -6.36 -12.69
CA ASP A 531 2.84 -5.78 -13.96
C ASP A 531 4.04 -6.51 -14.61
N GLU A 532 4.67 -7.45 -13.91
CA GLU A 532 5.84 -8.20 -14.40
C GLU A 532 5.58 -9.71 -14.43
N VAL A 533 5.68 -10.31 -15.61
CA VAL A 533 5.63 -11.78 -15.80
C VAL A 533 7.05 -12.31 -16.01
N GLU A 534 7.38 -13.42 -15.36
CA GLU A 534 8.67 -14.07 -15.50
C GLU A 534 8.81 -14.73 -16.88
N SER A 535 9.77 -14.26 -17.69
CA SER A 535 9.94 -14.69 -19.09
C SER A 535 10.16 -16.19 -19.30
N GLN A 536 10.62 -16.90 -18.27
CA GLN A 536 10.91 -18.34 -18.33
C GLN A 536 9.78 -19.20 -17.74
N VAL A 537 8.77 -18.59 -17.13
CA VAL A 537 7.67 -19.28 -16.48
C VAL A 537 6.39 -18.98 -17.24
N GLU A 538 5.71 -20.04 -17.66
CA GLU A 538 4.41 -19.91 -18.31
C GLU A 538 3.37 -19.37 -17.32
N LEU A 539 2.67 -18.30 -17.71
CA LEU A 539 1.55 -17.76 -16.95
C LEU A 539 0.38 -18.75 -16.99
N ALA A 540 0.01 -19.30 -15.84
CA ALA A 540 -1.03 -20.30 -15.73
C ALA A 540 -1.80 -20.21 -14.40
N LEU A 541 -3.06 -20.63 -14.44
CA LEU A 541 -3.92 -20.82 -13.27
C LEU A 541 -4.16 -22.32 -13.08
N GLY A 542 -3.91 -22.83 -11.88
CA GLY A 542 -4.25 -24.19 -11.48
C GLY A 542 -5.37 -24.20 -10.44
N VAL A 543 -6.35 -25.08 -10.60
CA VAL A 543 -7.47 -25.26 -9.65
C VAL A 543 -7.66 -26.75 -9.38
N VAL A 544 -7.78 -27.14 -8.10
CA VAL A 544 -8.27 -28.48 -7.74
C VAL A 544 -9.79 -28.42 -7.61
N LEU A 545 -10.48 -29.11 -8.51
CA LEU A 545 -11.94 -29.14 -8.58
C LEU A 545 -12.57 -29.96 -7.44
N GLU A 546 -13.87 -29.80 -7.23
CA GLU A 546 -14.63 -30.50 -6.18
C GLU A 546 -14.66 -32.04 -6.39
N ASN A 547 -14.49 -32.49 -7.63
CA ASN A 547 -14.33 -33.90 -7.96
C ASN A 547 -12.86 -34.39 -7.91
N ALA A 548 -11.98 -33.65 -7.24
CA ALA A 548 -10.55 -33.91 -7.07
C ALA A 548 -9.72 -33.98 -8.37
N LYS A 549 -10.26 -33.48 -9.49
CA LYS A 549 -9.49 -33.33 -10.73
C LYS A 549 -8.69 -32.03 -10.71
N PHE A 550 -7.50 -32.05 -11.31
CA PHE A 550 -6.71 -30.85 -11.55
C PHE A 550 -7.16 -30.18 -12.85
N TYR A 551 -7.49 -28.90 -12.77
CA TYR A 551 -7.88 -28.06 -13.89
C TYR A 551 -6.85 -26.95 -14.06
N ARG A 552 -6.08 -27.03 -15.14
CA ARG A 552 -5.04 -26.05 -15.50
C ARG A 552 -5.50 -25.22 -16.69
N ARG A 553 -5.30 -23.91 -16.61
CA ARG A 553 -5.50 -22.98 -17.73
C ARG A 553 -4.23 -22.18 -17.95
N GLU A 554 -3.68 -22.28 -19.16
CA GLU A 554 -2.56 -21.46 -19.63
C GLU A 554 -3.08 -20.12 -20.16
N ASP A 555 -2.20 -19.12 -20.24
CA ASP A 555 -2.52 -17.82 -20.83
C ASP A 555 -2.78 -17.98 -22.34
N ALA A 556 -4.06 -17.93 -22.70
CA ALA A 556 -4.53 -18.04 -24.08
C ALA A 556 -5.62 -16.99 -24.33
N VAL A 557 -5.97 -16.74 -25.59
CA VAL A 557 -6.98 -15.72 -25.98
C VAL A 557 -8.30 -15.85 -25.18
N ASN A 558 -8.72 -17.09 -24.88
CA ASN A 558 -9.98 -17.38 -24.19
C ASN A 558 -9.89 -17.34 -22.65
N THR A 559 -8.70 -17.49 -22.05
CA THR A 559 -8.51 -17.40 -20.59
C THR A 559 -8.05 -15.99 -20.20
N ASN A 560 -7.11 -15.44 -20.97
CA ASN A 560 -6.49 -14.12 -20.81
C ASN A 560 -6.06 -13.80 -19.37
N LEU A 561 -5.08 -14.56 -18.87
CA LEU A 561 -4.53 -14.36 -17.52
C LEU A 561 -3.82 -13.02 -17.39
N ARG A 562 -3.33 -12.45 -18.49
CA ARG A 562 -2.81 -11.07 -18.49
C ARG A 562 -3.88 -10.05 -18.15
N LYS A 563 -5.11 -10.20 -18.67
CA LYS A 563 -6.25 -9.37 -18.26
C LYS A 563 -6.63 -9.59 -16.80
N LEU A 564 -6.49 -10.80 -16.27
CA LEU A 564 -6.69 -11.03 -14.83
C LEU A 564 -5.65 -10.25 -14.00
N LEU A 565 -4.38 -10.29 -14.39
CA LEU A 565 -3.32 -9.50 -13.73
C LEU A 565 -3.58 -7.99 -13.83
N GLU A 566 -4.01 -7.51 -15.01
CA GLU A 566 -4.41 -6.13 -15.22
C GLU A 566 -5.63 -5.75 -14.35
N ALA A 567 -6.59 -6.66 -14.19
CA ALA A 567 -7.74 -6.44 -13.32
C ALA A 567 -7.35 -6.38 -11.84
N PHE A 568 -6.44 -7.24 -11.37
CA PHE A 568 -5.83 -7.10 -10.03
C PHE A 568 -5.07 -5.78 -9.89
N TYR A 569 -4.28 -5.42 -10.89
CA TYR A 569 -3.53 -4.16 -10.92
C TYR A 569 -4.46 -2.95 -10.84
N ASN A 570 -5.58 -2.95 -11.54
CA ASN A 570 -6.55 -1.84 -11.56
C ASN A 570 -7.68 -1.95 -10.53
N ARG A 571 -7.71 -3.03 -9.73
CA ARG A 571 -8.77 -3.32 -8.74
C ARG A 571 -10.16 -3.47 -9.37
N ASP A 572 -10.20 -3.98 -10.58
CA ASP A 572 -11.43 -4.16 -11.33
C ASP A 572 -12.16 -5.41 -10.84
N HIS A 573 -12.97 -5.24 -9.80
CA HIS A 573 -13.75 -6.30 -9.16
C HIS A 573 -14.62 -7.07 -10.15
N GLU A 574 -15.32 -6.35 -11.05
CA GLU A 574 -16.21 -6.95 -12.04
C GLU A 574 -15.43 -7.76 -13.08
N ALA A 575 -14.29 -7.26 -13.55
CA ALA A 575 -13.45 -8.01 -14.49
C ALA A 575 -12.87 -9.28 -13.86
N ILE A 576 -12.49 -9.25 -12.58
CA ILE A 576 -12.03 -10.45 -11.85
C ILE A 576 -13.20 -11.44 -11.70
N LYS A 577 -14.40 -10.97 -11.30
CA LYS A 577 -15.59 -11.81 -11.17
C LYS A 577 -15.92 -12.51 -12.50
N LEU A 578 -15.99 -11.76 -13.60
CA LEU A 578 -16.24 -12.27 -14.94
C LEU A 578 -15.20 -13.32 -15.40
N PHE A 579 -13.93 -13.10 -15.05
CA PHE A 579 -12.89 -14.10 -15.31
C PHE A 579 -13.21 -15.43 -14.60
N PHE A 580 -13.60 -15.38 -13.34
CA PHE A 580 -13.93 -16.58 -12.55
C PHE A 580 -15.22 -17.27 -12.99
N GLU A 581 -16.20 -16.55 -13.56
CA GLU A 581 -17.35 -17.16 -14.22
C GLU A 581 -16.91 -18.05 -15.40
N ALA A 582 -15.96 -17.58 -16.23
CA ALA A 582 -15.44 -18.38 -17.33
C ALA A 582 -14.66 -19.62 -16.84
N ILE A 583 -13.96 -19.52 -15.70
CA ILE A 583 -13.31 -20.65 -15.05
C ILE A 583 -14.35 -21.66 -14.56
N PHE A 584 -15.45 -21.19 -13.95
CA PHE A 584 -16.53 -22.03 -13.45
C PHE A 584 -17.21 -22.82 -14.56
N GLU A 585 -17.53 -22.19 -15.70
CA GLU A 585 -18.12 -22.89 -16.84
C GLU A 585 -17.25 -24.04 -17.36
N GLY A 586 -15.93 -23.81 -17.46
CA GLY A 586 -15.00 -24.88 -17.83
C GLY A 586 -14.91 -25.99 -16.78
N ALA A 587 -14.95 -25.65 -15.48
CA ALA A 587 -15.00 -26.64 -14.41
C ALA A 587 -16.32 -27.45 -14.40
N SER A 588 -17.44 -26.83 -14.77
CA SER A 588 -18.75 -27.45 -14.89
C SER A 588 -18.77 -28.51 -15.99
N GLN A 589 -18.13 -28.24 -17.14
CA GLN A 589 -17.95 -29.24 -18.21
C GLN A 589 -17.17 -30.48 -17.75
N LEU A 590 -16.28 -30.33 -16.77
CA LEU A 590 -15.52 -31.42 -16.16
C LEU A 590 -16.25 -32.10 -14.99
N GLY A 591 -17.43 -31.60 -14.61
CA GLY A 591 -18.28 -32.09 -13.54
C GLY A 591 -17.67 -31.91 -12.15
N GLY A 592 -16.90 -30.83 -11.94
CA GLY A 592 -16.19 -30.55 -10.69
C GLY A 592 -16.30 -29.11 -10.21
N SER A 593 -17.23 -28.33 -10.75
CA SER A 593 -17.47 -26.95 -10.33
C SER A 593 -18.19 -26.83 -8.98
N LEU A 594 -19.00 -27.81 -8.59
CA LEU A 594 -19.71 -27.86 -7.32
C LEU A 594 -19.57 -29.23 -6.64
N PRO A 595 -19.70 -29.30 -5.29
CA PRO A 595 -19.86 -30.55 -4.58
C PRO A 595 -21.10 -31.31 -5.07
N LYS A 596 -21.05 -32.65 -5.02
CA LYS A 596 -22.15 -33.55 -5.42
C LYS A 596 -22.88 -34.13 -4.23
#